data_AF-A0A920YLD1-F1
#
_entry.id   AF-A0A920YLD1-F1
#
_cell.length_a   1.000
_cell.length_b   1.000
_cell.length_c   1.000
_cell.angle_alpha   90.00
_cell.angle_beta   90.00
_cell.angle_gamma   90.00
#
_symmetry.space_group_name_H-M   'P 1'
#
loop_
_entity.id
_entity.type
_entity.pdbx_description
1 polymer ?
#
loop_
_entity_poly.entity_id
_entity_poly.type
_entity_poly.pdbx_seq_one_letter_code
_entity_poly.pdbx_strand_id
1 'polypeptide(L)' 'GRVLEEATGPVFPIYVAVPVDGKLRIAVGGVYSYYEFPWPLADRLTDKKWHQLINEGQAPPQPAWTKSFTAPPAAVPPHA' A
#
# COMPACT_ATOMS: atom_id res chain seq x y z
N GLY A 1 20.14 18.20 1.86
CA GLY A 1 18.78 18.27 2.45
C GLY A 1 18.04 16.97 2.23
N ARG A 2 16.86 16.80 2.83
CA ARG A 2 15.96 15.66 2.61
C ARG A 2 14.63 16.16 2.05
N VAL A 3 13.92 15.30 1.34
CA VAL A 3 12.55 15.53 0.85
C VAL A 3 11.64 14.46 1.44
N LEU A 4 10.34 14.73 1.49
CA LEU A 4 9.32 13.69 1.64
C LEU A 4 9.00 13.15 0.25
N GLU A 5 9.11 11.83 0.09
CA GLU A 5 8.61 11.13 -1.09
C GLU A 5 7.30 10.43 -0.71
N GLU A 6 6.31 10.50 -1.59
CA GLU A 6 5.04 9.80 -1.50
C GLU A 6 4.83 8.97 -2.76
N ALA A 7 4.46 7.70 -2.61
CA ALA A 7 4.36 6.79 -3.75
C ALA A 7 3.31 5.70 -3.53
N THR A 8 2.89 5.08 -4.63
CA THR A 8 2.00 3.92 -4.65
C THR A 8 2.75 2.66 -5.05
N GLY A 9 2.42 1.51 -4.45
CA GLY A 9 3.03 0.23 -4.77
C GLY A 9 2.04 -0.81 -5.31
N PRO A 10 2.26 -2.12 -5.06
CA PRO A 10 1.36 -3.20 -5.48
C PRO A 10 -0.09 -2.99 -5.04
N VAL A 11 -1.03 -3.59 -5.78
CA VAL A 11 -2.46 -3.58 -5.45
C VAL A 11 -2.73 -4.50 -4.27
N PHE A 12 -3.40 -3.98 -3.25
CA PHE A 12 -3.93 -4.70 -2.10
C PHE A 12 -5.45 -4.90 -2.24
N PRO A 13 -6.02 -5.95 -1.64
CA PRO A 13 -7.47 -6.03 -1.48
C PRO A 13 -7.94 -4.98 -0.46
N ILE A 14 -8.99 -4.23 -0.80
CA ILE A 14 -9.73 -3.38 0.13
C ILE A 14 -11.10 -4.02 0.43
N TYR A 15 -11.49 -4.00 1.70
CA TYR A 15 -12.77 -4.48 2.18
C TYR A 15 -13.58 -3.29 2.71
N VAL A 16 -14.78 -3.09 2.18
CA VAL A 16 -15.64 -1.95 2.56
C VAL A 16 -17.00 -2.46 3.00
N ALA A 17 -17.43 -2.06 4.20
CA ALA A 17 -18.78 -2.33 4.67
C ALA A 17 -19.76 -1.33 4.04
N VAL A 18 -20.70 -1.81 3.22
CA VAL A 18 -21.66 -0.99 2.48
C VAL A 18 -23.11 -1.41 2.77
N PRO A 19 -24.05 -0.47 2.93
CA PRO A 19 -25.46 -0.80 3.05
C PRO A 19 -26.05 -1.12 1.67
N VAL A 20 -26.69 -2.28 1.53
CA VAL A 20 -27.43 -2.71 0.34
C VAL A 20 -28.78 -3.25 0.80
N ASP A 21 -29.87 -2.60 0.36
CA ASP A 21 -31.25 -2.92 0.75
C ASP A 21 -31.46 -2.97 2.27
N GLY A 22 -30.88 -2.00 2.99
CA GLY A 22 -30.96 -1.90 4.45
C GLY A 22 -30.12 -2.94 5.21
N LYS A 23 -29.32 -3.76 4.53
CA LYS A 23 -28.42 -4.76 5.13
C LYS A 23 -26.96 -4.42 4.85
N LEU A 24 -26.10 -4.59 5.85
CA LEU A 24 -24.65 -4.42 5.69
C LEU A 24 -24.07 -5.58 4.88
N ARG A 25 -23.26 -5.27 3.86
CA ARG A 25 -22.51 -6.23 3.05
C ARG A 25 -21.04 -5.81 2.96
N ILE A 26 -20.15 -6.76 2.68
CA ILE A 26 -18.74 -6.47 2.38
C ILE A 26 -18.58 -6.41 0.87
N ALA A 27 -18.14 -5.26 0.37
CA ALA A 27 -17.61 -5.10 -0.98
C ALA A 27 -16.10 -5.32 -0.95
N VAL A 28 -15.57 -6.00 -1.97
CA VAL A 28 -14.13 -6.25 -2.14
C VAL A 28 -13.66 -5.59 -3.43
N GLY A 29 -12.56 -4.85 -3.37
CA GLY A 29 -11.95 -4.19 -4.52
C GLY A 29 -10.43 -4.18 -4.45
N GLY A 30 -9.79 -3.58 -5.46
CA GLY A 30 -8.37 -3.30 -5.45
C GLY A 30 -8.09 -1.86 -4.99
N VAL A 31 -7.04 -1.68 -4.20
CA VAL A 31 -6.49 -0.37 -3.82
C VAL A 31 -4.97 -0.42 -3.93
N TYR A 32 -4.32 0.65 -4.38
CA TYR A 32 -2.87 0.69 -4.35
C TYR A 32 -2.35 0.84 -2.92
N SER A 33 -1.28 0.12 -2.58
CA SER A 33 -0.54 0.31 -1.34
C SER A 33 0.12 1.69 -1.31
N TYR A 34 0.10 2.35 -0.15
CA TYR A 34 0.67 3.69 0.06
C TYR A 34 2.03 3.64 0.79
N TYR A 35 2.94 4.51 0.37
CA TYR A 35 4.26 4.70 0.94
C TYR A 35 4.54 6.18 1.14
N GLU A 36 5.08 6.54 2.30
CA GLU A 36 5.65 7.86 2.55
C GLU A 36 6.95 7.69 3.35
N PHE A 37 8.02 8.33 2.90
CA PHE A 37 9.31 8.23 3.58
C PHE A 37 10.25 9.39 3.22
N PRO A 38 11.18 9.76 4.10
CA PRO A 38 12.14 10.79 3.78
C PRO A 38 13.23 10.25 2.85
N TRP A 39 13.64 11.02 1.84
CA TRP A 39 14.64 10.64 0.84
C TRP A 39 15.71 11.73 0.63
N PRO A 40 16.94 11.41 0.18
CA PRO A 40 17.95 12.42 -0.14
C PRO A 40 17.49 13.38 -1.25
N LEU A 41 17.53 14.69 -0.99
CA LEU A 41 17.14 15.72 -1.98
C LEU A 41 17.97 15.64 -3.28
N ALA A 42 19.24 15.25 -3.16
CA ALA A 42 20.14 15.10 -4.31
C ALA A 42 19.85 13.86 -5.17
N ASP A 43 18.93 13.00 -4.73
CA ASP A 43 18.58 11.73 -5.38
C ASP A 43 17.05 11.56 -5.48
N ARG A 44 16.29 12.64 -5.78
CA ARG A 44 14.83 12.55 -5.92
C ARG A 44 14.43 11.37 -6.80
N LEU A 45 13.45 10.60 -6.33
CA LEU A 45 13.04 9.39 -7.03
C LEU A 45 12.33 9.73 -8.34
N THR A 46 12.54 8.86 -9.33
CA THR A 46 11.73 8.81 -10.56
C THR A 46 10.86 7.56 -10.49
N ASP A 47 9.74 7.54 -11.22
CA ASP A 47 8.85 6.37 -11.29
C ASP A 47 9.61 5.09 -11.65
N LYS A 48 10.58 5.17 -12.57
CA LYS A 48 11.41 4.03 -12.97
C LYS A 48 12.23 3.48 -11.80
N LYS A 49 12.88 4.37 -11.04
CA LYS A 49 13.68 3.99 -9.88
C LYS A 49 12.80 3.45 -8.75
N TRP A 50 11.63 4.04 -8.55
CA TRP A 50 10.63 3.56 -7.60
C TRP A 50 10.12 2.15 -7.94
N HIS A 51 9.73 1.91 -9.20
CA HIS A 51 9.33 0.57 -9.65
C HIS A 51 10.45 -0.46 -9.48
N GLN A 52 11.71 -0.07 -9.72
CA GLN A 52 12.85 -0.95 -9.47
C GLN A 52 12.96 -1.33 -7.99
N LEU A 53 12.86 -0.36 -7.07
CA LEU A 53 12.89 -0.63 -5.62
C LEU A 53 11.78 -1.59 -5.17
N ILE A 54 10.56 -1.43 -5.71
CA ILE A 54 9.45 -2.37 -5.45
C ILE A 54 9.79 -3.77 -5.95
N ASN A 55 10.21 -3.87 -7.21
CA ASN A 55 10.45 -5.16 -7.86
C ASN A 55 11.60 -5.94 -7.20
N GLU A 56 12.59 -5.23 -6.64
CA GLU A 56 13.72 -5.81 -5.91
C GLU A 56 13.40 -6.08 -4.43
N GLY A 57 12.18 -5.78 -3.96
CA GLY A 57 11.78 -5.96 -2.55
C GLY A 57 12.49 -5.01 -1.59
N GLN A 58 12.99 -3.88 -2.09
CA GLN A 58 13.74 -2.86 -1.34
C GLN A 58 12.89 -1.62 -1.01
N ALA A 59 11.58 -1.66 -1.29
CA ALA A 59 10.68 -0.59 -0.91
C ALA A 59 10.72 -0.37 0.63
N PRO A 60 10.75 0.88 1.11
CA PRO A 60 10.63 1.19 2.54
C PRO A 60 9.34 0.61 3.14
N PRO A 61 9.25 0.43 4.46
CA PRO A 61 8.01 0.00 5.10
C PRO A 61 6.89 1.02 4.89
N GLN A 62 5.64 0.56 4.89
CA GLN A 62 4.50 1.45 4.87
C GLN A 62 4.44 2.30 6.15
N PRO A 63 3.86 3.51 6.08
CA PRO A 63 3.79 4.42 7.23
C PRO A 63 3.03 3.80 8.39
N ALA A 64 3.48 4.03 9.63
CA ALA A 64 2.94 3.33 10.79
C ALA A 64 1.44 3.57 11.04
N TRP A 65 0.91 4.72 10.61
CA TRP A 65 -0.50 5.08 10.80
C TRP A 65 -1.47 4.22 9.96
N THR A 66 -1.00 3.61 8.86
CA THR A 66 -1.84 2.74 8.02
C THR A 66 -2.25 1.45 8.74
N LYS A 67 -1.49 1.05 9.75
CA LYS A 67 -1.75 -0.15 10.57
C LYS A 67 -3.11 -0.17 11.27
N SER A 68 -3.75 0.99 11.42
CA SER A 68 -5.09 1.10 12.02
C SER A 68 -6.20 0.54 11.13
N PHE A 69 -5.97 0.44 9.82
CA PHE A 69 -6.95 -0.03 8.83
C PHE A 69 -6.41 -1.08 7.84
N THR A 70 -5.13 -1.42 7.90
CA THR A 70 -4.53 -2.51 7.12
C THR A 70 -4.32 -3.77 7.97
N ALA A 71 -4.61 -4.93 7.42
CA ALA A 71 -4.19 -6.21 8.01
C ALA A 71 -2.75 -6.56 7.58
N PRO A 72 -2.00 -7.35 8.37
CA PRO A 72 -0.78 -8.00 7.90
C PRO A 72 -1.05 -8.76 6.60
N PRO A 73 -0.03 -8.97 5.74
CA PRO A 73 -0.17 -9.84 4.57
C PRO A 73 -0.79 -11.15 5.02
N ALA A 74 -1.93 -11.51 4.42
CA ALA A 74 -2.65 -12.70 4.80
C ALA A 74 -1.68 -13.89 4.74
N ALA A 75 -1.63 -14.69 5.81
CA ALA A 75 -1.23 -16.08 5.66
C ALA A 75 -2.32 -16.70 4.77
N VAL A 76 -2.16 -16.63 3.44
CA VAL A 76 -3.09 -17.20 2.49
C VAL A 76 -3.20 -18.69 2.84
N PRO A 77 -4.34 -19.20 3.35
CA PRO A 77 -4.46 -20.63 3.54
C PRO A 77 -4.42 -21.29 2.14
N PRO A 78 -3.68 -22.39 1.96
CA PRO A 78 -3.27 -22.88 0.63
C PRO A 78 -4.38 -23.37 -0.31
N HIS A 79 -5.67 -23.23 0.01
CA HIS A 79 -6.75 -23.66 -0.86
C HIS A 79 -7.96 -22.73 -0.75
N ALA A 80 -8.09 -21.83 -1.73
CA ALA A 80 -9.33 -21.18 -2.13
C ALA A 80 -9.52 -21.43 -3.64
#